data_AF-A0A838AC77-F1
#
_entry.id   AF-A0A838AC77-F1
#
_cell.length_a   1.000
_cell.length_b   1.000
_cell.length_c   1.000
_cell.angle_alpha   90.00
_cell.angle_beta   90.00
_cell.angle_gamma   90.00
#
_symmetry.space_group_name_H-M   'P 1'
#
loop_
_entity.id
_entity.type
_entity.pdbx_description
1 polymer ?
#
loop_
_entity_poly.entity_id
_entity_poly.type
_entity_poly.pdbx_seq_one_letter_code
_entity_poly.pdbx_strand_id
1 'polypeptide(L)'
;MTAVTDSPLTLRQVEEFLYREARYADEHDYDAWEALWTDDALYWVPAGDATSDPATSMSIIHDNRNRISTRLNQLRTGKRYSQSPPSNLRRILSNIEILGVAGGDTEVGANFVLVESTSRGMETWAGRTTYRLRVVDGEVRLAYKKVLLVNRDQPIRTMAFLI
;
A
#
# COMPACT_ATOMS: atom_id res chain seq x y z
N MET A 1 19.45 -17.51 14.44
CA MET A 1 19.13 -18.01 13.10
C MET A 1 17.78 -18.69 13.17
N THR A 2 16.71 -17.93 13.03
CA THR A 2 15.34 -18.44 12.94
C THR A 2 15.19 -19.06 11.55
N ALA A 3 14.80 -20.33 11.50
CA ALA A 3 14.56 -21.03 10.26
C ALA A 3 13.39 -20.39 9.52
N VAL A 4 13.66 -19.85 8.32
CA VAL A 4 12.61 -19.41 7.39
C VAL A 4 11.97 -20.68 6.85
N THR A 5 10.77 -20.99 7.31
CA THR A 5 9.98 -22.11 6.79
C THR A 5 9.51 -21.74 5.38
N ASP A 6 10.23 -22.24 4.38
CA ASP A 6 10.11 -21.91 2.96
C ASP A 6 8.93 -22.61 2.27
N SER A 7 7.73 -22.52 2.87
CA SER A 7 6.51 -22.91 2.17
C SER A 7 5.95 -21.69 1.44
N PRO A 8 5.81 -21.75 0.10
CA PRO A 8 5.29 -20.63 -0.67
C PRO A 8 3.88 -20.28 -0.18
N LEU A 9 3.59 -18.98 -0.06
CA LEU A 9 2.27 -18.51 0.35
C LEU A 9 1.21 -19.01 -0.62
N THR A 10 0.10 -19.52 -0.08
CA THR A 10 -1.07 -19.86 -0.89
C THR A 10 -1.82 -18.59 -1.28
N LEU A 11 -2.56 -18.65 -2.40
CA LEU A 11 -3.40 -17.53 -2.84
C LEU A 11 -4.38 -17.07 -1.73
N ARG A 12 -4.96 -18.01 -0.97
CA ARG A 12 -5.85 -17.71 0.16
C ARG A 12 -5.15 -16.85 1.22
N GLN A 13 -3.93 -17.24 1.64
CA GLN A 13 -3.17 -16.49 2.64
C GLN A 13 -2.81 -15.09 2.14
N VAL A 14 -2.52 -14.96 0.84
CA VAL A 14 -2.27 -13.67 0.19
C VAL A 14 -3.53 -12.81 0.21
N GLU A 15 -4.68 -13.34 -0.22
CA GLU A 15 -5.97 -12.65 -0.22
C GLU A 15 -6.34 -12.17 1.19
N GLU A 16 -6.28 -13.05 2.18
CA GLU A 16 -6.57 -12.72 3.59
C GLU A 16 -5.64 -11.62 4.12
N PHE A 17 -4.36 -11.66 3.79
CA PHE A 17 -3.41 -10.62 4.15
C PHE A 17 -3.79 -9.27 3.52
N LEU A 18 -4.05 -9.25 2.20
CA LEU A 18 -4.37 -8.03 1.47
C LEU A 18 -5.71 -7.42 1.89
N TYR A 19 -6.73 -8.24 2.16
CA TYR A 19 -8.01 -7.75 2.69
C TYR A 19 -7.86 -7.13 4.08
N ARG A 20 -7.00 -7.70 4.92
CA ARG A 20 -6.68 -7.14 6.24
C ARG A 20 -5.90 -5.82 6.13
N GLU A 21 -4.89 -5.76 5.25
CA GLU A 21 -4.13 -4.54 4.98
C GLU A 21 -5.05 -3.40 4.51
N ALA A 22 -5.91 -3.68 3.52
CA ALA A 22 -6.86 -2.71 2.99
C ALA A 22 -7.85 -2.22 4.07
N ARG A 23 -8.35 -3.13 4.91
CA ARG A 23 -9.25 -2.78 6.02
C ARG A 23 -8.57 -1.87 7.04
N TYR A 24 -7.32 -2.13 7.43
CA TYR A 24 -6.62 -1.23 8.35
C TYR A 24 -6.40 0.16 7.75
N ALA A 25 -6.08 0.24 6.45
CA ALA A 25 -5.98 1.51 5.75
C ALA A 25 -7.32 2.27 5.70
N ASP A 26 -8.41 1.57 5.36
CA ASP A 26 -9.74 2.18 5.18
C ASP A 26 -10.39 2.61 6.51
N GLU A 27 -10.14 1.89 7.60
CA GLU A 27 -10.64 2.21 8.94
C GLU A 27 -9.70 3.14 9.72
N HIS A 28 -8.61 3.62 9.10
CA HIS A 28 -7.59 4.46 9.73
C HIS A 28 -6.90 3.83 10.95
N ASP A 29 -6.81 2.49 10.99
CA ASP A 29 -6.03 1.75 11.99
C ASP A 29 -4.55 1.76 11.60
N TYR A 30 -3.95 2.94 11.74
CA TYR A 30 -2.57 3.20 11.31
C TYR A 30 -1.54 2.38 12.07
N ASP A 31 -1.82 2.03 13.33
CA ASP A 31 -0.91 1.24 14.17
C ASP A 31 -0.86 -0.21 13.69
N ALA A 32 -2.03 -0.81 13.45
CA ALA A 32 -2.10 -2.16 12.89
C ALA A 32 -1.55 -2.20 11.46
N TRP A 33 -1.81 -1.17 10.65
CA TRP A 33 -1.24 -1.07 9.30
C TRP A 33 0.29 -0.92 9.33
N GLU A 34 0.84 -0.11 10.24
CA GLU A 34 2.30 0.05 10.39
C GLU A 34 2.98 -1.27 10.75
N ALA A 35 2.35 -2.05 11.63
CA ALA A 35 2.87 -3.33 12.08
C ALA A 35 2.98 -4.38 10.97
N LEU A 36 2.27 -4.22 9.84
CA LEU A 36 2.37 -5.15 8.71
C LEU A 36 3.72 -5.09 8.00
N TRP A 37 4.44 -3.97 8.10
CA TRP A 37 5.65 -3.73 7.32
C TRP A 37 6.90 -4.38 7.91
N THR A 38 7.80 -4.84 7.04
CA THR A 38 9.15 -5.23 7.43
C THR A 38 10.04 -3.99 7.63
N ASP A 39 11.17 -4.15 8.31
CA ASP A 39 12.08 -3.02 8.60
C ASP A 39 12.82 -2.49 7.36
N ASP A 40 12.96 -3.31 6.32
CA ASP A 40 13.53 -2.98 5.01
C ASP A 40 12.47 -2.52 3.99
N ALA A 41 11.25 -2.24 4.45
CA ALA A 41 10.12 -1.95 3.58
C ALA A 41 10.27 -0.72 2.69
N LEU A 42 9.68 -0.81 1.49
CA LEU A 42 9.52 0.29 0.55
C LEU A 42 8.06 0.44 0.09
N TYR A 43 7.51 1.65 0.24
CA TYR A 43 6.20 2.05 -0.26
C TYR A 43 6.36 3.09 -1.36
N TRP A 44 5.88 2.78 -2.56
CA TRP A 44 6.12 3.58 -3.75
C TRP A 44 4.84 3.82 -4.57
N VAL A 45 4.62 5.07 -4.93
CA VAL A 45 3.56 5.52 -5.84
C VAL A 45 4.21 6.48 -6.85
N PRO A 46 4.59 6.03 -8.05
CA PRO A 46 5.22 6.88 -9.05
C PRO A 46 4.23 7.90 -9.65
N ALA A 47 4.74 9.07 -10.03
CA ALA A 47 4.06 10.05 -10.88
C ALA A 47 4.62 9.91 -12.30
N GLY A 48 4.09 8.97 -13.09
CA GLY A 48 4.62 8.64 -14.41
C GLY A 48 4.61 7.15 -14.72
N ASP A 49 5.39 6.71 -15.70
CA ASP A 49 5.31 5.35 -16.22
C ASP A 49 5.80 4.25 -15.26
N ALA A 50 5.25 3.05 -15.44
CA ALA A 50 5.56 1.90 -14.59
C ALA A 50 7.04 1.48 -14.66
N THR A 51 7.73 1.83 -15.75
CA THR A 51 9.13 1.52 -16.06
C THR A 51 10.10 2.61 -15.63
N SER A 52 9.60 3.73 -15.11
CA SER A 52 10.40 4.87 -14.68
C SER A 52 11.28 4.52 -13.48
N ASP A 53 12.56 4.89 -13.57
CA ASP A 53 13.51 4.74 -12.47
C ASP A 53 13.14 5.72 -11.32
N PRO A 54 12.93 5.21 -10.08
CA PRO A 54 12.61 6.06 -8.93
C PRO A 54 13.64 7.17 -8.66
N ALA A 55 14.90 6.98 -9.05
CA ALA A 55 15.96 7.97 -8.86
C ALA A 55 15.86 9.15 -9.83
N THR A 56 15.15 9.00 -10.94
CA THR A 56 15.07 10.00 -12.02
C THR A 56 13.65 10.49 -12.29
N SER A 57 12.64 9.89 -11.66
CA SER A 57 11.23 10.17 -11.94
C SER A 57 10.48 10.61 -10.68
N MET A 58 9.61 11.61 -10.84
CA MET A 58 8.80 12.11 -9.72
C MET A 58 7.94 10.99 -9.14
N SER A 59 7.82 10.98 -7.81
CA SER A 59 6.96 10.04 -7.09
C SER A 59 6.01 10.80 -6.18
N ILE A 60 4.74 10.38 -6.15
CA ILE A 60 3.74 10.86 -5.20
C ILE A 60 4.12 10.41 -3.79
N ILE A 61 4.56 9.15 -3.68
CA ILE A 61 5.07 8.54 -2.45
C ILE A 61 6.32 7.75 -2.81
N HIS A 62 7.40 7.92 -2.07
CA HIS A 62 8.57 7.05 -2.14
C HIS A 62 9.17 6.98 -0.73
N ASP A 63 8.57 6.11 0.08
CA ASP A 63 8.78 6.07 1.51
C ASP A 63 9.45 4.75 1.90
N ASN A 64 10.64 4.84 2.49
CA ASN A 64 11.25 3.74 3.24
C ASN A 64 10.60 3.61 4.63
N ARG A 65 11.00 2.61 5.42
CA ARG A 65 10.42 2.35 6.76
C ARG A 65 10.29 3.58 7.67
N ASN A 66 11.32 4.43 7.74
CA ASN A 66 11.30 5.66 8.55
C ASN A 66 10.29 6.70 8.03
N ARG A 67 10.21 6.84 6.70
CA ARG A 67 9.27 7.77 6.05
C ARG A 67 7.83 7.27 6.15
N ILE A 68 7.61 5.96 6.10
CA ILE A 68 6.31 5.34 6.40
C ILE A 68 5.85 5.77 7.79
N SER A 69 6.69 5.58 8.82
CA SER A 69 6.36 5.99 10.20
C SER A 69 6.08 7.49 10.31
N THR A 70 6.88 8.32 9.64
CA THR A 70 6.69 9.78 9.59
C THR A 70 5.33 10.16 8.98
N ARG A 71 4.92 9.50 7.89
CA ARG A 71 3.61 9.71 7.25
C ARG A 71 2.48 9.34 8.19
N LEU A 72 2.57 8.20 8.86
CA LEU A 72 1.54 7.75 9.79
C LEU A 72 1.41 8.70 10.99
N ASN A 73 2.52 9.19 11.53
CA ASN A 73 2.51 10.25 12.54
C ASN A 73 1.78 11.52 12.06
N GLN A 74 2.00 11.94 10.80
CA GLN A 74 1.26 13.08 10.25
C GLN A 74 -0.25 12.81 10.16
N LEU A 75 -0.64 11.62 9.71
CA LEU A 75 -2.05 11.22 9.62
C LEU A 75 -2.71 11.16 11.02
N ARG A 76 -2.01 10.60 12.03
CA ARG A 76 -2.48 10.56 13.43
C ARG A 76 -2.77 11.95 14.01
N THR A 77 -1.92 12.94 13.72
CA THR A 77 -2.04 14.26 14.35
C THR A 77 -3.29 15.06 13.94
N GLY A 78 -3.99 14.68 12.87
CA GLY A 78 -5.18 15.39 12.37
C GLY A 78 -4.92 16.84 11.92
N LYS A 79 -3.66 17.32 11.95
CA LYS A 79 -3.30 18.72 11.64
C LYS A 79 -3.36 19.06 10.14
N ARG A 80 -3.76 18.11 9.29
CA ARG A 80 -4.15 18.43 7.92
C ARG A 80 -5.57 18.95 7.95
N TYR A 81 -5.76 20.27 7.94
CA TYR A 81 -7.08 20.91 7.85
C TYR A 81 -7.96 20.36 6.71
N SER A 82 -7.36 19.75 5.67
CA SER A 82 -8.05 19.07 4.57
C SER A 82 -8.65 17.70 4.93
N GLN A 83 -8.31 17.12 6.10
CA GLN A 83 -8.73 15.79 6.59
C GLN A 83 -9.48 15.87 7.92
N SER A 84 -10.06 17.02 8.24
CA SER A 84 -10.95 17.15 9.39
C SER A 84 -12.35 17.44 8.85
N PRO A 85 -13.27 16.45 8.79
CA PRO A 85 -13.12 15.05 9.25
C PRO A 85 -12.30 14.15 8.29
N PRO A 86 -11.78 13.00 8.76
CA PRO A 86 -11.10 12.02 7.91
C PRO A 86 -11.97 11.56 6.75
N SER A 87 -11.36 11.23 5.61
CA SER A 87 -12.07 10.71 4.44
C SER A 87 -12.70 9.35 4.76
N ASN A 88 -13.93 9.08 4.34
CA ASN A 88 -14.46 7.72 4.37
C ASN A 88 -13.92 6.95 3.17
N LEU A 89 -13.36 5.76 3.42
CA LEU A 89 -12.65 4.97 2.41
C LEU A 89 -13.28 3.59 2.27
N ARG A 90 -13.47 3.14 1.03
CA ARG A 90 -13.86 1.76 0.72
C ARG A 90 -13.11 1.24 -0.49
N ARG A 91 -12.23 0.27 -0.27
CA ARG A 91 -11.42 -0.37 -1.30
C ARG A 91 -11.97 -1.75 -1.67
N ILE A 92 -12.11 -1.97 -2.96
CA ILE A 92 -12.35 -3.27 -3.56
C ILE A 92 -11.03 -3.74 -4.16
N LEU A 93 -10.55 -4.90 -3.72
CA LEU A 93 -9.43 -5.60 -4.32
C LEU A 93 -9.96 -6.70 -5.23
N SER A 94 -9.37 -6.85 -6.40
CA SER A 94 -9.71 -7.88 -7.37
C SER A 94 -8.47 -8.28 -8.17
N ASN A 95 -8.56 -9.35 -8.96
CA ASN A 95 -7.47 -9.83 -9.81
C ASN A 95 -6.19 -10.05 -9.00
N ILE A 96 -6.35 -10.63 -7.81
CA ILE A 96 -5.24 -10.98 -6.93
C ILE A 96 -4.56 -12.21 -7.52
N GLU A 97 -3.26 -12.11 -7.77
CA GLU A 97 -2.47 -13.16 -8.42
C GLU A 97 -1.08 -13.23 -7.80
N ILE A 98 -0.58 -14.45 -7.62
CA ILE A 98 0.83 -14.69 -7.28
C ILE A 98 1.61 -14.68 -8.59
N LEU A 99 2.52 -13.72 -8.72
CA LEU A 99 3.33 -13.50 -9.92
C LEU A 99 4.62 -14.32 -9.91
N GLY A 100 5.07 -14.76 -8.73
CA GLY A 100 6.27 -15.56 -8.55
C GLY A 100 7.04 -15.13 -7.30
N VAL A 101 8.37 -15.14 -7.40
CA VAL A 101 9.28 -14.74 -6.32
C VAL A 101 10.23 -13.66 -6.83
N ALA A 102 10.36 -12.56 -6.07
CA ALA A 102 11.28 -11.48 -6.36
C ALA A 102 12.08 -11.12 -5.11
N GLY A 103 13.42 -11.25 -5.19
CA GLY A 103 14.30 -10.97 -4.04
C GLY A 103 14.09 -11.88 -2.83
N GLY A 104 13.56 -13.10 -3.04
CA GLY A 104 13.21 -14.04 -1.96
C GLY A 104 11.81 -13.87 -1.38
N ASP A 105 11.07 -12.84 -1.81
CA ASP A 105 9.71 -12.56 -1.35
C ASP A 105 8.66 -13.02 -2.37
N THR A 106 7.48 -13.41 -1.90
CA THR A 106 6.35 -13.73 -2.80
C THR A 106 5.86 -12.46 -3.46
N GLU A 107 5.97 -12.36 -4.79
CA GLU A 107 5.49 -11.21 -5.56
C GLU A 107 4.03 -11.39 -5.96
N VAL A 108 3.21 -10.39 -5.67
CA VAL A 108 1.76 -10.45 -5.83
C VAL A 108 1.28 -9.24 -6.64
N GLY A 109 0.40 -9.47 -7.60
CA GLY A 109 -0.36 -8.43 -8.29
C GLY A 109 -1.78 -8.35 -7.75
N ALA A 110 -2.34 -7.15 -7.65
CA ALA A 110 -3.78 -6.95 -7.47
C ALA A 110 -4.23 -5.67 -8.16
N ASN A 111 -5.46 -5.65 -8.65
CA ASN A 111 -6.14 -4.42 -9.05
C ASN A 111 -6.94 -3.89 -7.87
N PHE A 112 -7.10 -2.57 -7.81
CA PHE A 112 -7.98 -1.94 -6.84
C PHE A 112 -8.86 -0.87 -7.46
N VAL A 113 -10.04 -0.72 -6.85
CA VAL A 113 -10.87 0.48 -6.94
C VAL A 113 -11.10 0.94 -5.50
N LEU A 114 -10.85 2.20 -5.21
CA LEU A 114 -11.03 2.83 -3.92
C LEU A 114 -11.94 4.05 -4.10
N VAL A 115 -13.02 4.08 -3.33
CA VAL A 115 -13.87 5.25 -3.23
C VAL A 115 -13.46 6.05 -2.00
N GLU A 116 -13.13 7.32 -2.20
CA GLU A 116 -12.89 8.29 -1.15
C GLU A 116 -14.08 9.25 -1.06
N SER A 117 -14.68 9.40 0.12
CA SER A 117 -15.71 10.40 0.38
C SER A 117 -15.22 11.44 1.38
N THR A 118 -15.29 12.71 0.99
CA THR A 118 -14.90 13.87 1.80
C THR A 118 -16.02 14.91 1.80
N SER A 119 -15.86 16.00 2.56
CA SER A 119 -16.76 17.15 2.48
C SER A 119 -16.81 17.82 1.10
N ARG A 120 -15.83 17.55 0.23
CA ARG A 120 -15.74 18.09 -1.15
C ARG A 120 -16.38 17.17 -2.19
N GLY A 121 -16.93 16.03 -1.78
CA GLY A 121 -17.55 15.05 -2.67
C GLY A 121 -16.86 13.69 -2.65
N MET A 122 -17.22 12.85 -3.62
CA MET A 122 -16.66 11.53 -3.82
C MET A 122 -15.61 11.55 -4.94
N GLU A 123 -14.53 10.82 -4.74
CA GLU A 123 -13.46 10.61 -5.71
C GLU A 123 -13.18 9.11 -5.84
N THR A 124 -12.88 8.66 -7.06
CA THR A 124 -12.53 7.26 -7.32
C THR A 124 -11.06 7.16 -7.67
N TRP A 125 -10.34 6.37 -6.89
CA TRP A 125 -8.96 5.99 -7.11
C TRP A 125 -8.93 4.58 -7.68
N ALA A 126 -8.18 4.36 -8.76
CA ALA A 126 -8.04 3.05 -9.36
C ALA A 126 -6.62 2.81 -9.82
N GLY A 127 -6.19 1.56 -9.78
CA GLY A 127 -4.84 1.21 -10.17
C GLY A 127 -4.52 -0.26 -10.01
N ARG A 128 -3.25 -0.57 -10.25
CA ARG A 128 -2.65 -1.87 -10.00
C ARG A 128 -1.61 -1.73 -8.91
N THR A 129 -1.63 -2.65 -7.96
CA THR A 129 -0.64 -2.73 -6.90
C THR A 129 0.21 -3.99 -7.07
N THR A 130 1.52 -3.81 -6.99
CA THR A 130 2.48 -4.90 -6.84
C THR A 130 2.95 -4.95 -5.39
N TYR A 131 2.82 -6.11 -4.75
CA TYR A 131 3.25 -6.35 -3.39
C TYR A 131 4.40 -7.35 -3.37
N ARG A 132 5.25 -7.27 -2.34
CA ARG A 132 6.14 -8.36 -1.96
C ARG A 132 5.87 -8.75 -0.52
N LEU A 133 5.51 -10.01 -0.33
CA LEU A 133 5.13 -10.58 0.95
C LEU A 133 6.21 -11.54 1.45
N ARG A 134 6.56 -11.39 2.72
CA ARG A 134 7.61 -12.16 3.40
C ARG A 134 7.03 -12.82 4.65
N VAL A 135 7.38 -14.08 4.90
CA VAL A 135 7.09 -14.73 6.18
C VAL A 135 8.21 -14.39 7.15
N VAL A 136 7.90 -13.72 8.25
CA VAL A 136 8.82 -13.36 9.33
C VAL A 136 8.26 -13.92 10.62
N ASP A 137 9.01 -14.80 11.27
CA ASP A 137 8.61 -15.47 12.53
C ASP A 137 7.21 -16.12 12.47
N GLY A 138 6.86 -16.69 11.32
CA GLY A 138 5.57 -17.36 11.08
C GLY A 138 4.42 -16.44 10.68
N GLU A 139 4.65 -15.12 10.59
CA GLU A 139 3.65 -14.14 10.17
C GLU A 139 3.95 -13.58 8.78
N VAL A 140 2.91 -13.36 7.97
CA VAL A 140 3.04 -12.66 6.69
C VAL A 140 3.21 -11.16 6.95
N ARG A 141 4.26 -10.58 6.39
CA ARG A 141 4.63 -9.16 6.44
C ARG A 141 4.80 -8.58 5.04
N LEU A 142 4.71 -7.26 4.93
CA LEU A 142 4.81 -6.50 3.69
C LEU A 142 6.21 -5.91 3.56
N ALA A 143 6.98 -6.39 2.59
CA ALA A 143 8.31 -5.86 2.28
C ALA A 143 8.29 -4.78 1.20
N TYR A 144 7.27 -4.77 0.36
CA TYR A 144 7.15 -3.83 -0.74
C TYR A 144 5.72 -3.60 -1.15
N LYS A 145 5.34 -2.35 -1.43
CA LYS A 145 4.07 -2.00 -2.09
C LYS A 145 4.35 -0.93 -3.14
N LYS A 146 4.05 -1.23 -4.40
CA LYS A 146 4.04 -0.26 -5.50
C LYS A 146 2.63 -0.09 -6.03
N VAL A 147 2.10 1.13 -5.96
CA VAL A 147 0.76 1.44 -6.50
C VAL A 147 0.90 2.26 -7.78
N LEU A 148 0.47 1.68 -8.89
CA LEU A 148 0.42 2.35 -10.18
C LEU A 148 -1.02 2.81 -10.47
N LEU A 149 -1.24 4.12 -10.41
CA LEU A 149 -2.55 4.71 -10.68
C LEU A 149 -2.90 4.69 -12.17
N VAL A 150 -4.19 4.53 -12.47
CA VAL A 150 -4.70 4.59 -13.84
C VAL A 150 -4.46 5.98 -14.45
N ASN A 151 -4.69 7.05 -13.69
CA ASN A 151 -4.56 8.45 -14.11
C ASN A 151 -3.23 9.10 -13.68
N ARG A 152 -2.16 8.30 -13.59
CA ARG A 152 -0.82 8.74 -13.13
C ARG A 152 -0.19 9.86 -13.98
N ASP A 153 -0.68 10.03 -15.19
CA ASP A 153 -0.27 11.02 -16.21
C ASP A 153 -1.08 12.32 -16.14
N GLN A 154 -2.04 12.41 -15.21
CA GLN A 154 -2.92 13.57 -15.04
C GLN A 154 -2.65 14.27 -13.70
N PRO A 155 -3.15 15.50 -13.49
CA PRO A 155 -3.15 16.11 -12.16
C PRO A 155 -3.94 15.25 -11.16
N ILE A 156 -3.29 14.88 -10.07
CA ILE A 156 -3.88 14.02 -9.03
C ILE A 156 -4.29 14.91 -7.85
N ARG A 157 -5.47 14.62 -7.27
CA ARG A 157 -5.92 15.28 -6.04
C ARG A 157 -4.95 14.99 -4.89
N THR A 158 -5.00 15.80 -3.84
CA THR A 158 -4.21 15.54 -2.64
C THR A 158 -4.55 14.17 -2.06
N MET A 159 -3.60 13.25 -2.12
CA MET A 159 -3.73 11.92 -1.53
C MET A 159 -3.47 12.00 -0.04
N ALA A 160 -4.56 12.01 0.70
CA ALA A 160 -4.61 12.33 2.12
C ALA A 160 -4.86 11.06 2.97
N PHE A 161 -4.58 9.87 2.44
CA PHE A 161 -4.83 8.59 3.07
C PHE A 161 -3.77 7.58 2.63
N LEU A 162 -3.89 6.33 3.08
CA LEU A 162 -3.04 5.21 2.67
C LEU A 162 -3.65 4.54 1.43
N ILE A 163 -2.99 4.68 0.27
CA ILE A 163 -3.47 4.12 -0.99
C ILE A 163 -3.05 2.67 -1.19
#